data_AF-A0A3C0G2V3-F1
#
_entry.id   AF-A0A3C0G2V3-F1
#
_cell.length_a   1.000
_cell.length_b   1.000
_cell.length_c   1.000
_cell.angle_alpha   90.00
_cell.angle_beta   90.00
_cell.angle_gamma   90.00
#
_symmetry.space_group_name_H-M   'P 1'
#
loop_
_entity.id
_entity.type
_entity.pdbx_description
1 polymer ?
#
loop_
_entity_poly.entity_id
_entity_poly.type
_entity_poly.pdbx_seq_one_letter_code
_entity_poly.pdbx_strand_id
1 'polypeptide(L)' 'MKVQDIYKLAKGKYVTGHFTKKCGETRKFWGRIEYDDRHPTTLTFWDMRKKQYRRISLTQGEFKMKIGKWELRHVA' A
#
# COMPACT_ATOMS: atom_id res chain seq x y z
N MET A 1 -12.14 3.69 3.01
CA MET A 1 -11.24 4.38 2.05
C MET A 1 -11.14 3.53 0.79
N LYS A 2 -11.29 4.10 -0.42
CA LYS A 2 -11.19 3.33 -1.67
C LYS A 2 -9.74 3.28 -2.15
N VAL A 3 -9.30 2.16 -2.75
CA VAL A 3 -7.95 2.01 -3.34
C VAL A 3 -7.65 3.13 -4.34
N GLN A 4 -8.66 3.55 -5.10
CA GLN A 4 -8.53 4.60 -6.11
C GLN A 4 -8.12 5.96 -5.51
N ASP A 5 -8.58 6.30 -4.30
CA ASP A 5 -8.23 7.55 -3.64
C ASP A 5 -6.76 7.53 -3.19
N ILE A 6 -6.32 6.40 -2.64
CA ILE A 6 -4.92 6.18 -2.24
C ILE A 6 -4.01 6.27 -3.47
N TYR A 7 -4.39 5.62 -4.57
CA TYR A 7 -3.65 5.70 -5.83
C TYR A 7 -3.55 7.14 -6.35
N LYS A 8 -4.66 7.89 -6.41
CA LYS A 8 -4.65 9.29 -6.86
C LYS A 8 -3.70 10.15 -6.03
N LEU A 9 -3.67 9.95 -4.70
CA LEU A 9 -2.78 10.69 -3.81
C LEU A 9 -1.29 10.34 -4.01
N ALA A 10 -1.01 9.06 -4.27
CA ALA A 10 0.33 8.50 -4.39
C ALA A 10 0.88 8.45 -5.82
N LYS A 11 0.06 8.70 -6.85
CA LYS A 11 0.43 8.56 -8.25
C LYS A 11 1.70 9.37 -8.56
N GLY A 12 2.70 8.72 -9.13
CA GLY A 12 3.99 9.32 -9.48
C GLY A 12 4.94 9.60 -8.31
N LYS A 13 4.54 9.29 -7.07
CA LYS A 13 5.36 9.51 -5.86
C LYS A 13 5.92 8.19 -5.33
N TYR A 14 7.09 8.29 -4.72
CA TYR A 14 7.60 7.20 -3.90
C TYR A 14 6.91 7.20 -2.55
N VAL A 15 6.56 6.00 -2.09
CA VAL A 15 5.87 5.77 -0.84
C VAL A 15 6.67 4.82 0.03
N THR A 16 6.71 5.08 1.32
CA THR A 16 7.27 4.17 2.32
C THR A 16 6.18 3.78 3.30
N GLY A 17 6.27 2.61 3.90
CA GLY A 17 5.25 2.21 4.85
C GLY A 17 5.47 0.85 5.45
N HIS A 18 4.44 0.38 6.15
CA HIS A 18 4.35 -0.98 6.61
C HIS A 18 2.93 -1.51 6.49
N PHE A 19 2.81 -2.83 6.42
CA PHE A 19 1.53 -3.52 6.41
C PHE A 19 1.61 -4.81 7.19
N THR A 20 0.48 -5.18 7.79
CA THR A 20 0.33 -6.41 8.58
C THR A 20 -0.29 -7.48 7.71
N LYS A 21 0.36 -8.65 7.65
CA LYS A 21 -0.20 -9.83 6.98
C LYS A 21 -1.29 -10.49 7.83
N LYS A 22 -2.03 -11.41 7.21
CA LYS A 22 -2.96 -12.32 7.89
C LYS A 22 -2.35 -13.06 9.10
N CYS A 23 -1.07 -13.40 9.05
CA CYS A 23 -0.36 -14.09 10.14
C CYS A 23 0.14 -13.16 11.26
N GLY A 24 -0.23 -11.86 11.25
CA GLY A 24 0.25 -10.87 12.24
C GLY A 24 1.65 -10.31 11.95
N GLU A 25 2.39 -10.85 10.98
CA GLU A 25 3.71 -10.34 10.61
C GLU A 25 3.59 -8.97 9.93
N THR A 26 4.21 -7.95 10.53
CA THR A 26 4.33 -6.61 9.97
C THR A 26 5.54 -6.49 9.06
N ARG A 27 5.34 -6.03 7.82
CA ARG A 27 6.40 -5.85 6.82
C ARG A 27 6.49 -4.41 6.36
N LYS A 28 7.72 -3.89 6.31
CA LYS A 28 8.02 -2.59 5.71
C LYS A 28 8.06 -2.71 4.17
N PHE A 29 7.75 -1.62 3.50
CA PHE A 29 7.90 -1.49 2.05
C PHE A 29 8.39 -0.09 1.68
N TRP A 30 9.02 -0.01 0.50
CA TRP A 30 9.34 1.24 -0.17
C TRP A 30 9.12 1.04 -1.66
N GLY A 31 8.30 1.88 -2.29
CA GLY A 31 7.79 1.56 -3.61
C GLY A 31 6.98 2.65 -4.27
N ARG A 32 6.32 2.27 -5.36
CA ARG A 32 5.32 3.08 -6.05
C ARG A 32 4.01 2.32 -6.09
N ILE A 33 2.90 3.01 -5.81
CA ILE A 33 1.58 2.40 -5.92
C ILE A 33 1.22 2.28 -7.40
N GLU A 34 0.78 1.09 -7.77
CA GLU A 34 0.23 0.79 -9.07
C GLU A 34 -1.27 0.54 -8.93
N TYR A 35 -2.05 1.13 -9.83
CA TYR A 35 -3.49 0.92 -9.84
C TYR A 35 -3.80 -0.40 -10.54
N ASP A 36 -4.52 -1.28 -9.85
CA ASP A 36 -5.04 -2.55 -10.36
C ASP A 36 -6.57 -2.50 -10.21
N ASP A 37 -7.27 -2.27 -11.32
CA ASP A 37 -8.73 -2.09 -11.35
C ASP A 37 -9.49 -3.42 -11.13
N ARG A 38 -8.82 -4.55 -11.34
CA ARG A 38 -9.38 -5.90 -11.16
C ARG A 38 -9.68 -6.22 -9.70
N HIS A 39 -9.01 -5.55 -8.77
CA HIS A 39 -9.13 -5.81 -7.34
C HIS A 39 -9.32 -4.51 -6.55
N PRO A 40 -10.55 -3.97 -6.48
CA PRO A 40 -10.82 -2.65 -5.90
C PRO A 40 -10.56 -2.55 -4.39
N THR A 41 -10.37 -3.68 -3.72
CA THR A 41 -10.02 -3.80 -2.30
C THR A 41 -8.54 -4.10 -2.06
N THR A 42 -7.75 -4.28 -3.12
CA THR A 42 -6.33 -4.65 -3.01
C THR A 42 -5.46 -3.52 -3.52
N LEU A 43 -4.54 -3.08 -2.67
CA LEU A 43 -3.51 -2.11 -3.04
C LEU A 43 -2.31 -2.85 -3.63
N THR A 44 -2.01 -2.58 -4.90
CA THR A 44 -0.81 -3.09 -5.57
C THR A 44 0.29 -2.05 -5.53
N PHE A 45 1.52 -2.45 -5.27
CA PHE A 45 2.68 -1.58 -5.36
C PHE A 45 3.91 -2.37 -5.79
N TRP A 46 4.80 -1.69 -6.51
CA TRP A 46 6.12 -2.21 -6.80
C TRP A 46 7.06 -1.98 -5.61
N ASP A 47 7.53 -3.04 -4.97
CA ASP A 47 8.48 -2.96 -3.86
C ASP A 47 9.91 -2.86 -4.42
N MET A 48 10.52 -1.68 -4.28
CA MET A 48 11.86 -1.40 -4.80
C MET A 48 12.95 -2.17 -4.05
N ARG A 49 12.73 -2.53 -2.77
CA ARG A 49 13.71 -3.30 -1.99
C ARG A 49 13.73 -4.76 -2.39
N LYS A 50 12.55 -5.30 -2.70
CA LYS A 50 12.38 -6.70 -3.10
C LYS A 50 12.39 -6.91 -4.61
N LYS A 51 12.32 -5.83 -5.39
CA LYS A 51 12.21 -5.84 -6.87
C LYS A 51 11.06 -6.73 -7.35
N GLN A 52 9.90 -6.61 -6.70
CA GLN A 52 8.71 -7.41 -7.02
C GLN A 52 7.43 -6.64 -6.73
N TYR A 53 6.35 -6.99 -7.44
CA TYR A 53 5.01 -6.51 -7.10
C TYR A 53 4.52 -7.16 -5.82
N ARG A 54 3.85 -6.35 -5.00
CA ARG A 54 3.21 -6.79 -3.76
C ARG A 54 1.80 -6.26 -3.71
N ARG A 55 0.92 -7.08 -3.14
CA ARG A 55 -0.50 -6.82 -3.01
C ARG A 55 -0.88 -6.86 -1.53
N ILE A 56 -1.67 -5.89 -1.10
CA ILE A 56 -2.20 -5.81 0.27
C ILE A 56 -3.70 -5.69 0.18
N SER A 57 -4.43 -6.53 0.90
CA SER A 57 -5.87 -6.36 1.02
C SER A 57 -6.17 -5.24 2.02
N LEU A 58 -6.96 -4.25 1.63
CA LEU A 58 -7.49 -3.23 2.55
C LEU A 58 -8.63 -3.76 3.42
N THR A 59 -9.09 -4.99 3.19
CA THR A 59 -10.10 -5.64 4.04
C THR A 59 -9.50 -6.41 5.22
N GLN A 60 -8.17 -6.52 5.30
CA GLN A 60 -7.52 -7.33 6.33
C GLN A 60 -6.20 -6.71 6.80
N GLY A 61 -6.07 -6.59 8.12
CA GLY A 61 -4.87 -6.10 8.77
C GLY A 61 -4.77 -4.58 8.81
N GLU A 62 -3.58 -4.10 9.11
CA GLU A 62 -3.26 -2.68 9.16
C GLU A 62 -2.33 -2.30 8.01
N PHE A 63 -2.52 -1.09 7.50
CA PHE A 63 -1.68 -0.49 6.49
C PHE A 63 -1.35 0.94 6.90
N LYS A 64 -0.05 1.26 6.93
CA LYS A 64 0.42 2.62 7.18
C LYS A 64 1.40 3.01 6.09
N MET A 65 1.20 4.19 5.53
CA MET A 65 1.99 4.69 4.42
C MET A 65 2.30 6.17 4.57
N LYS A 66 3.51 6.55 4.24
CA LYS A 66 3.99 7.93 4.16
C LYS A 66 4.24 8.31 2.71
N ILE A 67 3.72 9.47 2.33
CA ILE A 67 3.86 10.09 1.00
C ILE A 67 4.40 11.51 1.20
N GLY A 68 5.73 11.67 1.16
CA GLY A 68 6.35 12.96 1.47
C GLY A 68 6.01 13.43 2.89
N LYS A 69 5.27 14.55 3.02
CA LYS A 69 4.78 15.08 4.30
C LYS A 69 3.48 14.44 4.80
N TRP A 70 2.78 13.70 3.94
CA TRP A 70 1.49 13.10 4.27
C TRP A 70 1.67 11.70 4.86
N GLU A 71 0.84 11.35 5.84
CA GLU A 71 0.77 10.03 6.42
C GLU A 71 -0.66 9.51 6.33
N LEU A 72 -0.81 8.29 5.84
CA LEU A 72 -2.06 7.56 5.74
C LEU A 72 -1.99 6.34 6.65
N ARG A 73 -3.03 6.14 7.46
CA ARG A 73 -3.24 4.92 8.23
C ARG A 73 -4.60 4.34 7.88
N HIS A 74 -4.63 3.04 7.65
CA HIS A 74 -5.81 2.25 7.40
C HIS A 74 -5.79 1.04 8.31
N VAL A 75 -6.90 0.76 8.97
CA VAL A 75 -7.14 -0.44 9.78
C VAL A 75 -8.43 -1.02 9.25
N ALA A 76 -8.38 -2.30 8.85
CA ALA A 76 -9.54 -3.02 8.34
C ALA A 76 -10.44 -3.54 9.46
#